data_AF-B6WXU6-F1
#
_entry.id   AF-B6WXU6-F1
#
_cell.length_a   1.000
_cell.length_b   1.000
_cell.length_c   1.000
_cell.angle_alpha   90.00
_cell.angle_beta   90.00
_cell.angle_gamma   90.00
#
_symmetry.space_group_name_H-M   'P 1'
#
loop_
_entity.id
_entity.type
_entity.pdbx_description
1 polymer ?
#
loop_
_entity_poly.entity_id
_entity_poly.type
_entity_poly.pdbx_seq_one_letter_code
_entity_poly.pdbx_strand_id
1 'polypeptide(L)' 'MDKDSKEALQVAKELTAKFIETRTVSPGNFAEVFPAVYRVVCEAIRQGNAPREAGRD' A
#
# COMPACT_ATOMS: atom_id res chain seq x y z
N MET A 1 -12.51 -8.61 8.15
CA MET A 1 -11.41 -8.07 7.31
C MET A 1 -11.19 -9.00 6.16
N ASP A 2 -11.52 -8.51 4.98
CA ASP A 2 -11.34 -9.16 3.68
C ASP A 2 -9.88 -9.56 3.47
N LYS A 3 -9.65 -10.64 2.70
CA LYS A 3 -8.31 -11.17 2.44
C LYS A 3 -7.38 -10.10 1.87
N ASP A 4 -7.89 -9.31 0.92
CA ASP A 4 -7.20 -8.21 0.27
C ASP A 4 -6.82 -7.10 1.26
N SER A 5 -7.68 -6.81 2.25
CA SER A 5 -7.39 -5.81 3.29
C SER A 5 -6.27 -6.28 4.22
N LYS A 6 -6.18 -7.58 4.51
CA LYS A 6 -5.10 -8.14 5.32
C LYS A 6 -3.76 -8.10 4.57
N GLU A 7 -3.78 -8.46 3.28
CA GLU A 7 -2.60 -8.42 2.43
C GLU A 7 -2.10 -6.99 2.24
N ALA A 8 -3.00 -6.05 1.94
CA ALA A 8 -2.67 -4.63 1.84
C ALA A 8 -2.04 -4.10 3.14
N LEU A 9 -2.58 -4.51 4.29
CA LEU A 9 -2.09 -4.06 5.59
C LEU A 9 -0.68 -4.61 5.87
N GLN A 10 -0.42 -5.86 5.50
CA GLN A 10 0.91 -6.46 5.66
C GLN A 10 1.93 -5.76 4.77
N VAL A 11 1.65 -5.61 3.47
CA VAL A 11 2.56 -4.96 2.51
C VAL A 11 2.84 -3.51 2.92
N ALA A 12 1.83 -2.76 3.36
CA ALA A 12 2.00 -1.38 3.82
C ALA A 12 2.90 -1.28 5.06
N LYS A 13 2.81 -2.23 5.99
CA LYS A 13 3.70 -2.30 7.16
C LYS A 13 5.15 -2.55 6.75
N GLU A 14 5.38 -3.51 5.87
CA GLU A 14 6.72 -3.85 5.37
C GLU A 14 7.37 -2.68 4.62
N LEU A 15 6.61 -2.01 3.73
CA LEU A 15 7.09 -0.81 3.02
C LEU A 15 7.43 0.34 3.97
N THR A 16 6.55 0.63 4.93
CA THR A 16 6.77 1.73 5.88
C THR A 16 7.97 1.44 6.78
N ALA A 17 8.13 0.20 7.24
CA ALA A 17 9.32 -0.23 7.98
C ALA A 17 10.59 -0.07 7.13
N LYS A 18 10.55 -0.45 5.85
CA LYS A 18 11.67 -0.28 4.91
C LYS A 18 12.07 1.18 4.71
N PHE A 19 11.10 2.09 4.61
CA PHE A 19 11.39 3.53 4.52
C PHE A 19 12.03 4.09 5.78
N ILE A 20 11.69 3.54 6.95
CA ILE A 20 12.35 3.89 8.22
C ILE A 20 13.78 3.33 8.27
N GLU A 21 13.97 2.06 7.92
CA GLU A 21 15.28 1.40 7.88
C GLU A 21 16.27 2.13 6.95
N THR A 22 15.78 2.55 5.78
CA THR A 22 16.57 3.30 4.78
C THR A 22 16.74 4.77 5.13
N ARG A 23 16.22 5.23 6.27
CA ARG A 23 16.24 6.64 6.72
C ARG A 23 15.53 7.61 5.75
N THR A 24 14.66 7.11 4.87
CA THR A 24 13.82 7.93 3.98
C THR A 24 12.69 8.59 4.76
N VAL A 25 12.18 7.91 5.79
CA VAL A 25 11.12 8.37 6.68
C VAL A 25 11.60 8.28 8.13
N SER A 26 11.31 9.30 8.93
CA SER A 26 11.54 9.24 10.38
C SER A 26 10.41 8.47 11.07
N PRO A 27 10.69 7.68 12.12
CA PRO A 27 9.65 7.10 12.98
C PRO A 27 8.67 8.13 13.55
N GLY A 28 9.11 9.38 13.75
CA GLY A 28 8.27 10.47 14.25
C GLY A 28 7.13 10.85 13.30
N ASN A 29 7.29 10.61 12.00
CA ASN A 29 6.29 10.95 10.97
C ASN A 29 5.41 9.73 10.61
N PHE A 30 5.52 8.63 11.36
CA PHE A 30 4.84 7.38 11.03
C PHE A 30 3.32 7.54 10.92
N ALA A 31 2.72 8.32 11.81
CA ALA A 31 1.27 8.58 11.82
C ALA A 31 0.77 9.26 10.53
N GLU A 32 1.62 10.02 9.85
CA GLU A 32 1.28 10.70 8.59
C GLU A 32 1.61 9.83 7.37
N VAL A 33 2.74 9.11 7.42
CA VAL A 33 3.24 8.32 6.29
C VAL A 33 2.49 7.00 6.13
N PHE A 34 2.25 6.25 7.21
CA PHE A 34 1.65 4.92 7.13
C PHE A 34 0.26 4.94 6.46
N PRO A 35 -0.67 5.87 6.78
CA PRO A 35 -1.96 5.96 6.09
C PRO A 35 -1.83 6.27 4.59
N ALA A 36 -0.82 7.04 4.18
CA ALA A 36 -0.57 7.35 2.77
C ALA A 36 -0.10 6.09 2.01
N VAL A 37 0.87 5.36 2.56
CA VAL A 37 1.37 4.11 1.99
C VAL A 37 0.25 3.06 1.88
N TYR A 38 -0.52 2.87 2.96
CA TYR A 38 -1.63 1.91 2.97
C TYR A 38 -2.68 2.20 1.90
N ARG A 39 -2.98 3.48 1.65
CA ARG A 39 -3.93 3.89 0.60
C ARG A 39 -3.44 3.54 -0.79
N VAL A 40 -2.17 3.84 -1.09
CA VAL A 40 -1.54 3.50 -2.38
C VAL A 40 -1.58 1.99 -2.63
N VAL A 41 -1.26 1.18 -1.62
CA VAL A 41 -1.33 -0.30 -1.73
C VAL A 41 -2.77 -0.77 -1.97
N CYS A 42 -3.74 -0.24 -1.23
CA CYS A 42 -5.15 -0.57 -1.43
C CYS A 42 -5.63 -0.23 -2.85
N GLU A 43 -5.25 0.95 -3.36
CA GLU A 43 -5.59 1.38 -4.71
C GLU A 43 -4.94 0.48 -5.77
N ALA A 44 -3.67 0.12 -5.60
CA ALA A 44 -2.96 -0.77 -6.50
C ALA A 44 -3.61 -2.16 -6.60
N ILE A 45 -4.02 -2.73 -5.46
CA ILE A 45 -4.74 -4.02 -5.43
C ILE A 45 -6.11 -3.89 -6.12
N ARG A 46 -6.86 -2.82 -5.84
CA ARG A 46 -8.16 -2.56 -6.49
C ARG A 46 -8.04 -2.40 -8.00
N GLN A 47 -6.99 -1.73 -8.49
CA GLN A 47 -6.71 -1.57 -9.91
C GLN A 47 -6.23 -2.88 -10.56
N GLY A 48 -5.44 -3.68 -9.85
CA GLY A 48 -5.02 -5.01 -10.30
C GLY A 48 -6.17 -6.02 -10.39
N ASN A 49 -7.15 -5.89 -9.50
CA ASN A 49 -8.37 -6.71 -9.48
C ASN A 49 -9.50 -6.15 -10.35
N ALA A 50 -9.35 -4.95 -10.91
CA ALA A 50 -10.29 -4.47 -11.91
C ALA A 50 -10.16 -5.38 -13.15
N PRO A 51 -11.27 -5.91 -13.70
CA PRO A 51 -11.20 -6.64 -14.95
C PRO A 51 -10.54 -5.72 -15.95
N ARG A 52 -9.36 -6.13 -16.47
CA ARG A 52 -8.72 -5.42 -17.58
C ARG A 52 -9.79 -5.31 -18.65
N GLU A 53 -10.24 -4.09 -18.93
CA GLU A 53 -11.27 -3.86 -19.92
C GLU A 53 -10.82 -4.55 -21.21
N ALA A 54 -11.57 -5.59 -21.57
CA ALA A 54 -11.41 -6.29 -22.82
C ALA A 54 -11.67 -5.27 -23.93
N GLY A 55 -10.62 -4.91 -24.67
CA GLY A 55 -10.74 -4.10 -25.86
C GLY A 55 -10.34 -2.65 -25.66
N ARG A 56 -9.19 -2.28 -26.22
CA ARG A 56 -9.11 -1.05 -26.98
C ARG A 56 -8.18 -1.27 -28.17
N ASP A 57 -8.84 -1.35 -29.33
CA ASP A 57 -8.40 -1.23 -30.74
C ASP A 57 -7.20 -2.07 -31.21
#